data_AF-A0A238BQV6-F1
#
_entry.id   AF-A0A238BQV6-F1
#
_cell.length_a   1.000
_cell.length_b   1.000
_cell.length_c   1.000
_cell.angle_alpha   90.00
_cell.angle_beta   90.00
_cell.angle_gamma   90.00
#
_symmetry.space_group_name_H-M   'P 1'
#
loop_
_entity.id
_entity.type
_entity.pdbx_description
1 polymer ?
#
loop_
_entity_poly.entity_id
_entity_poly.type
_entity_poly.pdbx_seq_one_letter_code
_entity_poly.pdbx_strand_id
1 'polypeptide(L)'
;MTLRGRDESLPSLMLYSHTDVVPTPDKECWKFDPYAGIKDIDGKIYGRGAQDMKSIGIQYVEALRRLFKNGQQNFLRTIHIVWGPDEEIGGEDGMEKFVKSEAFRKLNVAFVLDEGLPTEGEPYKVYYAERCPWWIVVSCKGVAGHGSQLIENTASEKMQRIINSFMKFREEQKRLLQMNNELSPSSVISVNLTKIQGGVQTNVLPTEIKIWFDLRVPPMHNFENTRIKAMTPITDDDPWWLAFSSVFKQLTYPISVDIFPGSTDSRFLRQEGIRSIGFSPINKTPFLLHAHNEYITEECFLNGITIYEKLIEKLANLPE
;
A
#
# COMPACT_ATOMS: atom_id res chain seq x y z
N MET A 1 -20.42 2.75 6.99
CA MET A 1 -21.08 3.37 8.17
C MET A 1 -20.94 4.88 8.08
N THR A 2 -21.93 5.66 8.49
CA THR A 2 -21.88 7.13 8.46
C THR A 2 -22.26 7.71 9.82
N LEU A 3 -21.42 8.60 10.33
CA LEU A 3 -21.68 9.43 11.51
C LEU A 3 -21.79 10.88 11.04
N ARG A 4 -23.00 11.44 11.11
CA ARG A 4 -23.26 12.81 10.64
C ARG A 4 -22.57 13.82 11.55
N GLY A 5 -21.85 14.76 10.94
CA GLY A 5 -21.29 15.91 11.63
C GLY A 5 -22.36 16.94 11.97
N ARG A 6 -21.99 17.92 12.79
CA ARG A 6 -22.83 19.09 13.07
C ARG A 6 -23.02 19.99 11.86
N ASP A 7 -22.06 20.00 10.95
CA ASP A 7 -22.10 20.76 9.71
C ASP A 7 -21.88 19.80 8.53
N GLU A 8 -22.99 19.35 7.93
CA GLU A 8 -22.98 18.46 6.77
C GLU A 8 -22.56 19.17 5.47
N SER A 9 -22.41 20.51 5.47
CA SER A 9 -21.90 21.26 4.32
C SER A 9 -20.37 21.15 4.18
N LEU A 10 -19.68 20.89 5.28
CA LEU A 10 -18.24 20.70 5.30
C LEU A 10 -17.85 19.35 4.68
N PRO A 11 -16.74 19.28 3.93
CA PRO A 11 -16.19 18.02 3.47
C PRO A 11 -15.87 17.03 4.60
N SER A 12 -16.13 15.76 4.35
CA SER A 12 -16.10 14.66 5.31
C SER A 12 -14.72 14.03 5.47
N LEU A 13 -14.56 13.31 6.59
CA LEU A 13 -13.44 12.41 6.87
C LEU A 13 -13.86 10.97 6.51
N MET A 14 -13.04 10.27 5.73
CA MET A 14 -13.21 8.83 5.48
C MET A 14 -12.15 8.02 6.21
N LEU A 15 -12.58 6.99 6.92
CA LEU A 15 -11.74 5.93 7.46
C LEU A 15 -11.94 4.72 6.55
N TYR A 16 -10.90 4.37 5.79
CA TYR A 16 -10.96 3.31 4.80
C TYR A 16 -10.28 2.05 5.32
N SER A 17 -10.87 0.90 5.02
CA SER A 17 -10.25 -0.40 5.26
C SER A 17 -10.72 -1.41 4.24
N HIS A 18 -9.88 -2.28 3.70
CA HIS A 18 -10.36 -3.38 2.86
C HIS A 18 -10.61 -4.65 3.68
N THR A 19 -11.42 -5.57 3.15
CA THR A 19 -11.93 -6.76 3.87
C THR A 19 -11.48 -8.08 3.27
N ASP A 20 -11.09 -8.07 2.00
CA ASP A 20 -10.37 -9.13 1.35
C ASP A 20 -8.98 -9.32 1.96
N VAL A 21 -8.41 -10.49 1.71
CA VAL A 21 -7.09 -10.88 2.17
C VAL A 21 -6.47 -11.81 1.13
N VAL A 22 -5.15 -11.83 1.01
CA VAL A 22 -4.48 -12.81 0.13
C VAL A 22 -4.72 -14.28 0.54
N PRO A 23 -4.64 -15.22 -0.42
CA PRO A 23 -4.76 -16.65 -0.15
C PRO A 23 -3.78 -17.20 0.89
N THR A 24 -4.17 -18.32 1.52
CA THR A 24 -3.34 -19.08 2.47
C THR A 24 -3.21 -20.55 2.00
N PRO A 25 -2.48 -20.82 0.90
CA PRO A 25 -2.42 -22.16 0.31
C PRO A 25 -1.74 -23.18 1.24
N ASP A 26 -0.70 -22.77 1.95
CA ASP A 26 0.12 -23.64 2.81
C ASP A 26 -0.35 -23.58 4.27
N LYS A 27 -1.60 -23.99 4.53
CA LYS A 27 -2.18 -23.95 5.89
C LYS A 27 -1.35 -24.68 6.94
N GLU A 28 -0.66 -25.75 6.55
CA GLU A 28 0.22 -26.54 7.43
C GLU A 28 1.45 -25.75 7.92
N CYS A 29 1.83 -24.66 7.24
CA CYS A 29 2.91 -23.77 7.68
C CYS A 29 2.45 -22.75 8.73
N TRP A 30 1.15 -22.70 9.04
CA TRP A 30 0.61 -21.84 10.07
C TRP A 30 0.56 -22.56 11.42
N LYS A 31 0.96 -21.84 12.48
CA LYS A 31 0.86 -22.25 13.88
C LYS A 31 -0.58 -22.49 14.31
N PHE A 32 -1.52 -21.70 13.77
CA PHE A 32 -2.95 -21.79 14.00
C PHE A 32 -3.68 -21.64 12.66
N ASP A 33 -4.94 -22.07 12.57
CA ASP A 33 -5.74 -21.82 11.37
C ASP A 33 -5.74 -20.30 11.06
N PRO A 34 -5.32 -19.88 9.85
CA PRO A 34 -5.22 -18.46 9.47
C PRO A 34 -6.53 -17.68 9.62
N TYR A 35 -7.69 -18.33 9.68
CA TYR A 35 -8.99 -17.68 9.78
C TYR A 35 -9.63 -17.77 11.16
N ALA A 36 -8.95 -18.36 12.15
CA ALA A 36 -9.51 -18.56 13.47
C ALA A 36 -9.38 -17.36 14.42
N GLY A 37 -8.46 -16.41 14.16
CA GLY A 37 -8.28 -15.22 15.00
C GLY A 37 -7.82 -15.57 16.42
N ILE A 38 -6.76 -16.37 16.56
CA ILE A 38 -6.30 -16.92 17.84
C ILE A 38 -5.32 -15.99 18.52
N LYS A 39 -5.58 -15.64 19.79
CA LYS A 39 -4.61 -14.98 20.67
C LYS A 39 -3.82 -16.03 21.47
N ASP A 40 -2.49 -15.99 21.39
CA ASP A 40 -1.63 -16.85 22.20
C ASP A 40 -1.31 -16.24 23.58
N ILE A 41 -0.55 -16.99 24.39
CA ILE A 41 -0.20 -16.62 25.77
C ILE A 41 0.69 -15.35 25.84
N ASP A 42 1.42 -15.04 24.77
CA ASP A 42 2.26 -13.85 24.66
C ASP A 42 1.46 -12.63 24.14
N GLY A 43 0.14 -12.78 23.98
CA GLY A 43 -0.75 -11.73 23.50
C GLY A 43 -0.67 -11.49 22.00
N LYS A 44 -0.06 -12.39 21.21
CA LYS A 44 -0.05 -12.29 19.75
C LYS A 44 -1.36 -12.83 19.19
N ILE A 45 -2.05 -12.01 18.41
CA ILE A 45 -3.32 -12.34 17.76
C ILE A 45 -2.99 -12.73 16.31
N TYR A 46 -3.03 -14.03 16.02
CA TYR A 46 -2.73 -14.59 14.71
C TYR A 46 -3.98 -14.64 13.84
N GLY A 47 -3.79 -14.27 12.58
CA GLY A 47 -4.81 -14.41 11.56
C GLY A 47 -4.37 -13.72 10.27
N ARG A 48 -4.79 -14.26 9.13
CA ARG A 48 -4.64 -13.57 7.86
C ARG A 48 -5.47 -12.28 7.88
N GLY A 49 -4.80 -11.16 7.64
CA GLY A 49 -5.33 -9.81 7.73
C GLY A 49 -5.27 -9.18 9.14
N ALA A 50 -4.51 -9.78 10.07
CA ALA A 50 -4.20 -9.17 11.36
C ALA A 50 -3.33 -7.91 11.25
N GLN A 51 -2.47 -7.82 10.23
CA GLN A 51 -1.72 -6.63 9.83
C GLN A 51 -2.38 -5.95 8.62
N ASP A 52 -3.06 -6.70 7.74
CA ASP A 52 -3.48 -6.23 6.42
C ASP A 52 -4.93 -6.57 6.02
N MET A 53 -5.91 -5.72 6.31
CA MET A 53 -5.83 -4.62 7.27
C MET A 53 -7.03 -4.67 8.24
N LYS A 54 -7.61 -5.86 8.48
CA LYS A 54 -8.83 -6.03 9.26
C LYS A 54 -8.72 -5.46 10.67
N SER A 55 -7.54 -5.57 11.29
CA SER A 55 -7.28 -4.98 12.60
C SER A 55 -7.51 -3.47 12.58
N ILE A 56 -7.02 -2.77 11.55
CA ILE A 56 -7.19 -1.32 11.36
C ILE A 56 -8.67 -0.93 11.30
N GLY A 57 -9.44 -1.64 10.47
CA GLY A 57 -10.89 -1.44 10.37
C GLY A 57 -11.61 -1.58 11.71
N ILE A 58 -11.23 -2.57 12.53
CA ILE A 58 -11.79 -2.74 13.87
C ILE A 58 -11.29 -1.67 14.85
N GLN A 59 -10.04 -1.24 14.75
CA GLN A 59 -9.51 -0.15 15.59
C GLN A 59 -10.28 1.16 15.35
N TYR A 60 -10.69 1.47 14.13
CA TYR A 60 -11.56 2.64 13.84
C TYR A 60 -12.90 2.56 14.57
N VAL A 61 -13.57 1.40 14.47
CA VAL A 61 -14.88 1.18 15.11
C VAL A 61 -14.75 1.28 16.63
N GLU A 62 -13.71 0.67 17.20
CA GLU A 62 -13.47 0.67 18.64
C GLU A 62 -13.04 2.06 19.15
N ALA A 63 -12.25 2.83 18.38
CA ALA A 63 -11.90 4.20 18.71
C ALA A 63 -13.15 5.09 18.79
N LEU A 64 -14.06 5.02 17.80
CA LEU A 64 -15.33 5.74 17.84
C LEU A 64 -16.19 5.30 19.03
N ARG A 65 -16.25 4.00 19.32
CA ARG A 65 -16.99 3.47 20.48
C ARG A 65 -16.47 4.06 21.80
N ARG A 66 -15.15 4.20 21.96
CA ARG A 66 -14.53 4.82 23.15
C ARG A 66 -14.80 6.32 23.22
N LEU A 67 -14.68 7.04 22.11
CA LEU A 67 -15.04 8.46 22.03
C LEU A 67 -16.50 8.69 22.47
N PHE A 68 -17.43 7.87 21.97
CA PHE A 68 -18.85 7.94 22.36
C PHE A 68 -19.05 7.65 23.85
N LYS A 69 -18.39 6.63 24.39
CA LYS A 69 -18.44 6.31 25.82
C LYS A 69 -17.93 7.48 26.68
N ASN A 70 -17.00 8.27 26.15
CA ASN A 70 -16.43 9.45 26.81
C ASN A 70 -17.21 10.76 26.50
N GLY A 71 -18.38 10.68 25.85
CA GLY A 71 -19.22 11.82 25.53
C GLY A 71 -18.83 12.60 24.26
N GLN A 72 -17.80 12.16 23.54
CA GLN A 72 -17.34 12.78 22.30
C GLN A 72 -18.05 12.17 21.09
N GLN A 73 -19.24 12.66 20.80
CA GLN A 73 -20.07 12.22 19.67
C GLN A 73 -20.50 13.38 18.74
N ASN A 74 -20.05 14.59 19.04
CA ASN A 74 -20.53 15.83 18.43
C ASN A 74 -19.48 16.44 17.48
N PHE A 75 -19.00 15.64 16.52
CA PHE A 75 -17.97 16.05 15.58
C PHE A 75 -18.46 17.18 14.66
N LEU A 76 -17.55 18.05 14.23
CA LEU A 76 -17.85 19.11 13.27
C LEU A 76 -18.21 18.53 11.91
N ARG A 77 -17.32 17.68 11.36
CA ARG A 77 -17.44 17.07 10.03
C ARG A 77 -18.08 15.68 10.11
N THR A 78 -18.73 15.27 9.03
CA THR A 78 -19.22 13.90 8.86
C THR A 78 -18.05 12.91 8.77
N ILE A 79 -18.19 11.76 9.41
CA ILE A 79 -17.23 10.65 9.36
C ILE A 79 -17.87 9.47 8.64
N HIS A 80 -17.18 8.94 7.63
CA HIS A 80 -17.54 7.70 6.96
C HIS A 80 -16.53 6.61 7.30
N ILE A 81 -17.01 5.41 7.62
CA ILE A 81 -16.19 4.20 7.50
C ILE A 81 -16.63 3.45 6.26
N VAL A 82 -15.68 3.20 5.36
CA VAL A 82 -15.89 2.54 4.08
C VAL A 82 -15.04 1.28 4.05
N TRP A 83 -15.65 0.17 3.63
CA TRP A 83 -14.97 -1.11 3.48
C TRP A 83 -14.83 -1.53 2.02
N GLY A 84 -13.58 -1.72 1.58
CA GLY A 84 -13.22 -2.22 0.25
C GLY A 84 -13.29 -3.75 0.15
N PRO A 85 -13.68 -4.32 -1.01
CA PRO A 85 -13.79 -5.76 -1.17
C PRO A 85 -12.65 -6.43 -1.96
N ASP A 86 -11.75 -5.68 -2.61
CA ASP A 86 -10.86 -6.21 -3.65
C ASP A 86 -9.50 -5.48 -3.78
N GLU A 87 -9.00 -4.85 -2.71
CA GLU A 87 -7.73 -4.12 -2.72
C GLU A 87 -6.57 -5.05 -3.15
N GLU A 88 -6.53 -6.26 -2.58
CA GLU A 88 -5.42 -7.23 -2.73
C GLU A 88 -5.29 -7.78 -4.16
N ILE A 89 -6.32 -7.58 -4.99
CA ILE A 89 -6.34 -7.94 -6.41
C ILE A 89 -6.30 -6.71 -7.33
N GLY A 90 -6.16 -5.50 -6.78
CA GLY A 90 -5.92 -4.27 -7.51
C GLY A 90 -7.07 -3.25 -7.48
N GLY A 91 -8.16 -3.48 -6.76
CA GLY A 91 -9.22 -2.48 -6.51
C GLY A 91 -9.98 -2.01 -7.76
N GLU A 92 -9.83 -2.70 -8.90
CA GLU A 92 -10.41 -2.30 -10.20
C GLU A 92 -11.94 -2.33 -10.18
N ASP A 93 -12.53 -3.31 -9.49
CA ASP A 93 -13.99 -3.45 -9.37
C ASP A 93 -14.54 -2.78 -8.10
N GLY A 94 -13.71 -2.54 -7.09
CA GLY A 94 -14.01 -1.78 -5.88
C GLY A 94 -13.69 -0.30 -6.00
N MET A 95 -12.61 0.16 -5.34
CA MET A 95 -12.37 1.60 -5.15
C MET A 95 -12.25 2.37 -6.47
N GLU A 96 -11.64 1.81 -7.51
CA GLU A 96 -11.49 2.50 -8.80
C GLU A 96 -12.84 2.90 -9.42
N LYS A 97 -13.83 2.01 -9.35
CA LYS A 97 -15.18 2.28 -9.83
C LYS A 97 -15.97 3.09 -8.82
N PHE A 98 -15.80 2.80 -7.54
CA PHE A 98 -16.54 3.45 -6.47
C PHE A 98 -16.26 4.95 -6.44
N VAL A 99 -14.98 5.36 -6.51
CA VAL A 99 -14.60 6.78 -6.46
C VAL A 99 -15.23 7.63 -7.58
N LYS A 100 -15.50 7.00 -8.74
CA LYS A 100 -16.14 7.63 -9.91
C LYS A 100 -17.67 7.69 -9.82
N SER A 101 -18.26 7.02 -8.83
CA SER A 101 -19.72 6.89 -8.71
C SER A 101 -20.40 8.12 -8.11
N GLU A 102 -21.69 8.29 -8.38
CA GLU A 102 -22.52 9.30 -7.70
C GLU A 102 -22.62 9.04 -6.19
N ALA A 103 -22.61 7.77 -5.78
CA ALA A 103 -22.65 7.38 -4.37
C ALA A 103 -21.43 7.91 -3.61
N PHE A 104 -20.23 7.78 -4.20
CA PHE A 104 -19.02 8.33 -3.61
C PHE A 104 -19.02 9.86 -3.59
N ARG A 105 -19.46 10.50 -4.69
CA ARG A 105 -19.60 11.97 -4.74
C ARG A 105 -20.48 12.52 -3.61
N LYS A 106 -21.55 11.80 -3.24
CA LYS A 106 -22.44 12.15 -2.12
C LYS A 106 -21.78 12.06 -0.74
N LEU A 107 -20.67 11.35 -0.60
CA LEU A 107 -19.92 11.30 0.65
C LEU A 107 -19.13 12.60 0.91
N ASN A 108 -18.90 13.45 -0.11
CA ASN A 108 -18.21 14.74 0.02
C ASN A 108 -16.84 14.62 0.73
N VAL A 109 -16.04 13.61 0.38
CA VAL A 109 -14.79 13.27 1.10
C VAL A 109 -13.67 14.25 0.76
N ALA A 110 -13.02 14.82 1.77
CA ALA A 110 -11.81 15.64 1.59
C ALA A 110 -10.52 14.95 2.06
N PHE A 111 -10.62 14.08 3.06
CA PHE A 111 -9.46 13.40 3.63
C PHE A 111 -9.78 11.95 3.96
N VAL A 112 -8.81 11.09 3.70
CA VAL A 112 -8.89 9.64 3.90
C VAL A 112 -7.72 9.18 4.78
N LEU A 113 -8.04 8.39 5.81
CA LEU A 113 -7.07 7.49 6.44
C LEU A 113 -7.22 6.11 5.82
N ASP A 114 -6.12 5.59 5.31
CA ASP A 114 -5.97 4.28 4.69
C ASP A 114 -4.86 3.50 5.41
N GLU A 115 -4.50 2.32 4.91
CA GLU A 115 -3.47 1.46 5.46
C GLU A 115 -2.04 1.97 5.35
N GLY A 116 -1.23 1.54 6.30
CA GLY A 116 0.23 1.57 6.22
C GLY A 116 0.82 0.20 6.52
N LEU A 117 2.15 0.16 6.54
CA LEU A 117 2.91 -1.05 6.87
C LEU A 117 3.34 -1.06 8.34
N PRO A 118 3.49 -2.25 8.94
CA PRO A 118 4.11 -2.39 10.24
C PRO A 118 5.57 -1.93 10.23
N THR A 119 6.07 -1.55 11.40
CA THR A 119 7.48 -1.23 11.62
C THR A 119 8.07 -2.12 12.71
N GLU A 120 9.29 -2.61 12.54
CA GLU A 120 9.99 -3.41 13.55
C GLU A 120 10.43 -2.59 14.78
N GLY A 121 10.35 -1.27 14.70
CA GLY A 121 10.67 -0.36 15.79
C GLY A 121 10.03 1.01 15.56
N GLU A 122 10.68 2.05 16.07
CA GLU A 122 10.34 3.44 15.77
C GLU A 122 11.17 3.94 14.56
N PRO A 123 10.69 4.94 13.80
CA PRO A 123 9.38 5.61 13.90
C PRO A 123 8.24 4.84 13.23
N TYR A 124 6.99 5.21 13.50
CA TYR A 124 5.87 4.79 12.65
C TYR A 124 6.05 5.33 11.23
N LYS A 125 5.61 4.56 10.23
CA LYS A 125 5.64 4.99 8.83
C LYS A 125 4.29 5.53 8.38
N VAL A 126 4.33 6.65 7.67
CA VAL A 126 3.18 7.36 7.13
C VAL A 126 3.38 7.51 5.63
N TYR A 127 2.37 7.16 4.84
CA TYR A 127 2.49 7.10 3.39
C TYR A 127 1.61 8.14 2.71
N TYR A 128 2.24 9.02 1.95
CA TYR A 128 1.57 10.14 1.27
C TYR A 128 1.40 9.92 -0.23
N ALA A 129 2.00 8.84 -0.76
CA ALA A 129 1.89 8.38 -2.13
C ALA A 129 2.27 6.89 -2.19
N GLU A 130 2.10 6.24 -3.34
CA GLU A 130 2.57 4.88 -3.60
C GLU A 130 3.38 4.78 -4.89
N ARG A 131 4.12 3.68 -5.03
CA ARG A 131 4.70 3.32 -6.33
C ARG A 131 3.66 2.68 -7.23
N CYS A 132 3.71 3.03 -8.51
CA CYS A 132 2.90 2.40 -9.54
C CYS A 132 3.60 1.12 -10.04
N PRO A 133 2.92 -0.04 -10.08
CA PRO A 133 3.42 -1.18 -10.83
C PRO A 133 3.45 -0.85 -12.33
N TRP A 134 4.53 -1.22 -12.99
CA TRP A 134 4.66 -1.21 -14.43
C TRP A 134 5.30 -2.53 -14.89
N TRP A 135 4.43 -3.46 -15.29
CA TRP A 135 4.86 -4.77 -15.78
C TRP A 135 5.14 -4.70 -17.28
N ILE A 136 6.37 -5.06 -17.65
CA ILE A 136 6.81 -5.06 -19.04
C ILE A 136 7.08 -6.49 -19.48
N VAL A 137 6.41 -6.90 -20.58
CA VAL A 137 6.66 -8.19 -21.23
C VAL A 137 7.36 -7.93 -22.56
N VAL A 138 8.58 -8.45 -22.70
CA VAL A 138 9.34 -8.35 -23.95
C VAL A 138 9.36 -9.70 -24.63
N SER A 139 8.88 -9.76 -25.88
CA SER A 139 8.99 -10.95 -26.71
C SER A 139 10.17 -10.85 -27.68
N CYS A 140 11.18 -11.67 -27.45
CA CYS A 140 12.37 -11.77 -28.30
C CYS A 140 12.18 -12.89 -29.32
N LYS A 141 11.92 -12.52 -30.59
CA LYS A 141 11.76 -13.48 -31.69
C LYS A 141 13.08 -13.82 -32.36
N GLY A 142 13.25 -15.08 -32.75
CA GLY A 142 14.42 -15.63 -33.43
C GLY A 142 14.05 -16.67 -34.48
N VAL A 143 15.06 -17.29 -35.07
CA VAL A 143 14.91 -18.35 -36.06
C VAL A 143 15.23 -19.70 -35.41
N ALA A 144 14.45 -20.74 -35.73
CA ALA A 144 14.74 -22.10 -35.28
C ALA A 144 15.98 -22.64 -35.98
N GLY A 145 16.69 -23.54 -35.32
CA GLY A 145 17.83 -24.24 -35.90
C GLY A 145 18.36 -25.31 -34.98
N HIS A 146 19.26 -26.13 -35.49
CA HIS A 146 19.93 -27.14 -34.69
C HIS A 146 20.98 -26.48 -33.78
N GLY A 147 21.08 -26.90 -32.51
CA GLY A 147 22.00 -26.35 -31.51
C GLY A 147 23.49 -26.44 -31.87
N SER A 148 23.84 -27.18 -32.93
CA SER A 148 25.20 -27.26 -33.47
C SER A 148 25.54 -26.13 -34.46
N GLN A 149 24.58 -25.29 -34.82
CA GLN A 149 24.76 -24.20 -35.77
C GLN A 149 24.97 -22.87 -35.05
N LEU A 150 25.87 -22.03 -35.57
CA LEU A 150 26.13 -20.69 -35.08
C LEU A 150 25.22 -19.68 -35.79
N ILE A 151 23.91 -19.83 -35.61
CA ILE A 151 22.93 -18.89 -36.16
C ILE A 151 23.01 -17.58 -35.37
N GLU A 152 23.14 -16.46 -36.07
CA GLU A 152 23.16 -15.12 -35.46
C GLU A 152 21.73 -14.56 -35.27
N ASN A 153 21.61 -13.51 -34.45
CA ASN A 153 20.38 -12.76 -34.20
C ASN A 153 19.25 -13.62 -33.60
N THR A 154 19.64 -14.58 -32.76
CA THR A 154 18.73 -15.53 -32.11
C THR A 154 17.83 -14.84 -31.08
N ALA A 155 16.76 -15.53 -30.68
CA ALA A 155 15.93 -15.06 -29.57
C ALA A 155 16.75 -14.86 -28.29
N SER A 156 17.73 -15.74 -28.02
CA SER A 156 18.62 -15.69 -26.87
C SER A 156 19.56 -14.49 -26.87
N GLU A 157 20.17 -14.15 -28.02
CA GLU A 157 21.04 -12.97 -28.14
C GLU A 157 20.27 -11.67 -27.92
N LYS A 158 19.05 -11.58 -28.48
CA LYS A 158 18.16 -10.42 -28.26
C LYS A 158 17.76 -10.31 -26.80
N MET A 159 17.35 -11.42 -26.18
CA MET A 159 17.03 -11.49 -24.76
C MET A 159 18.21 -10.99 -23.91
N GLN A 160 19.43 -11.46 -24.18
CA GLN A 160 20.63 -11.04 -23.46
C GLN A 160 20.84 -9.52 -23.51
N ARG A 161 20.69 -8.91 -24.70
CA ARG A 161 20.81 -7.45 -24.85
C ARG A 161 19.77 -6.70 -24.02
N ILE A 162 18.52 -7.16 -24.02
CA ILE A 162 17.44 -6.54 -23.23
C ILE A 162 17.69 -6.69 -21.73
N ILE A 163 18.03 -7.89 -21.25
CA ILE A 163 18.35 -8.13 -19.83
C ILE A 163 19.49 -7.21 -19.38
N ASN A 164 20.57 -7.12 -20.17
CA ASN A 164 21.71 -6.26 -19.84
C ASN A 164 21.30 -4.79 -19.74
N SER A 165 20.39 -4.31 -20.60
CA SER A 165 19.88 -2.94 -20.54
C SER A 165 19.09 -2.66 -19.26
N PHE A 166 18.13 -3.53 -18.90
CA PHE A 166 17.36 -3.39 -17.66
C PHE A 166 18.23 -3.52 -16.41
N MET A 167 19.19 -4.45 -16.39
CA MET A 167 20.10 -4.62 -15.25
C MET A 167 21.04 -3.43 -15.11
N LYS A 168 21.53 -2.84 -16.20
CA LYS A 168 22.30 -1.59 -16.15
C LYS A 168 21.48 -0.46 -15.53
N PHE A 169 20.21 -0.31 -15.91
CA PHE A 169 19.33 0.69 -15.32
C PHE A 169 19.07 0.42 -13.82
N ARG A 170 18.87 -0.85 -13.44
CA ARG A 170 18.74 -1.25 -12.02
C ARG A 170 19.96 -0.84 -11.18
N GLU A 171 21.16 -1.07 -11.69
CA GLU A 171 22.39 -0.67 -10.99
C GLU A 171 22.51 0.85 -10.86
N GLU A 172 22.02 1.62 -11.85
CA GLU A 172 21.94 3.08 -11.73
C GLU A 172 20.99 3.50 -10.60
N GLN A 173 19.81 2.88 -10.50
CA GLN A 173 18.86 3.17 -9.42
C GLN A 173 19.44 2.81 -8.03
N LYS A 174 20.21 1.72 -7.91
CA LYS A 174 20.94 1.39 -6.68
C LYS A 174 21.99 2.44 -6.33
N ARG A 175 22.73 2.96 -7.31
CA ARG A 175 23.73 4.00 -7.09
C ARG A 175 23.10 5.29 -6.58
N LEU A 176 21.93 5.68 -7.10
CA LEU A 176 21.20 6.84 -6.59
C LEU A 176 20.90 6.71 -5.08
N LEU A 177 20.47 5.54 -4.62
CA LEU A 177 20.25 5.26 -3.19
C LEU A 177 21.55 5.29 -2.38
N GLN A 178 22.65 4.77 -2.92
CA GLN A 178 23.94 4.77 -2.22
C GLN A 178 24.57 6.16 -2.11
N MET A 179 24.29 7.04 -3.08
CA MET A 179 24.86 8.39 -3.14
C MET A 179 24.04 9.41 -2.34
N ASN A 180 22.78 9.13 -2.06
CA ASN A 180 21.92 10.03 -1.30
C ASN A 180 21.22 9.29 -0.15
N ASN A 181 21.77 9.46 1.05
CA ASN A 181 21.26 8.84 2.29
C ASN A 181 19.87 9.38 2.71
N GLU A 182 19.39 10.47 2.11
CA GLU A 182 18.04 11.00 2.36
C GLU A 182 16.97 10.30 1.50
N LEU A 183 17.36 9.60 0.44
CA LEU A 183 16.40 8.88 -0.41
C LEU A 183 15.99 7.56 0.25
N SER A 184 14.68 7.37 0.38
CA SER A 184 14.15 6.05 0.70
C SER A 184 14.25 5.12 -0.51
N PRO A 185 14.32 3.79 -0.30
CA PRO A 185 14.23 2.81 -1.39
C PRO A 185 12.96 2.94 -2.24
N SER A 186 11.89 3.51 -1.69
CA SER A 186 10.64 3.78 -2.42
C SER A 186 10.72 5.02 -3.30
N SER A 187 11.75 5.85 -3.16
CA SER A 187 11.96 7.08 -3.94
C SER A 187 12.64 6.83 -5.29
N VAL A 188 13.14 5.62 -5.55
CA VAL A 188 13.74 5.22 -6.84
C VAL A 188 12.90 4.17 -7.55
N ILE A 189 13.15 3.98 -8.85
CA ILE A 189 12.48 2.94 -9.62
C ILE A 189 13.12 1.59 -9.29
N SER A 190 12.32 0.65 -8.78
CA SER A 190 12.79 -0.74 -8.68
C SER A 190 12.58 -1.44 -10.02
N VAL A 191 13.49 -2.34 -10.38
CA VAL A 191 13.42 -3.14 -11.62
C VAL A 191 13.89 -4.55 -11.31
N ASN A 192 13.04 -5.55 -11.56
CA ASN A 192 13.37 -6.95 -11.32
C ASN A 192 12.91 -7.82 -12.50
N LEU A 193 13.77 -8.73 -12.96
CA LEU A 193 13.40 -9.78 -13.92
C LEU A 193 12.67 -10.88 -13.15
N THR A 194 11.37 -11.06 -13.40
CA THR A 194 10.51 -11.93 -12.59
C THR A 194 10.17 -13.24 -13.28
N LYS A 195 10.22 -13.30 -14.62
CA LYS A 195 9.93 -14.52 -15.39
C LYS A 195 10.71 -14.56 -16.70
N ILE A 196 11.12 -15.77 -17.11
CA ILE A 196 11.68 -16.08 -18.42
C ILE A 196 10.97 -17.33 -18.94
N GLN A 197 10.57 -17.33 -20.21
CA GLN A 197 9.91 -18.47 -20.85
C GLN A 197 10.33 -18.60 -22.31
N GLY A 198 10.77 -19.78 -22.73
CA GLY A 198 11.12 -20.06 -24.13
C GLY A 198 11.96 -21.33 -24.25
N GLY A 199 12.09 -21.84 -25.48
CA GLY A 199 12.74 -23.12 -25.76
C GLY A 199 11.79 -24.31 -25.67
N VAL A 200 12.09 -25.34 -26.45
CA VAL A 200 11.26 -26.56 -26.53
C VAL A 200 12.08 -27.84 -26.32
N GLN A 201 13.36 -27.82 -26.67
CA GLN A 201 14.24 -28.98 -26.62
C GLN A 201 15.69 -28.52 -26.55
N THR A 202 16.56 -29.30 -25.89
CA THR A 202 17.96 -28.96 -25.61
C THR A 202 18.79 -28.67 -26.87
N ASN A 203 18.48 -29.30 -28.00
CA ASN A 203 19.23 -29.16 -29.26
C ASN A 203 18.51 -28.30 -30.32
N VAL A 204 17.49 -27.53 -29.94
CA VAL A 204 16.72 -26.69 -30.85
C VAL A 204 16.77 -25.23 -30.39
N LEU A 205 17.22 -24.34 -31.27
CA LEU A 205 17.20 -22.91 -31.00
C LEU A 205 15.77 -22.39 -30.85
N PRO A 206 15.45 -21.58 -29.83
CA PRO A 206 14.12 -21.04 -29.62
C PRO A 206 13.74 -20.01 -30.69
N THR A 207 12.51 -20.13 -31.21
CA THR A 207 11.89 -19.14 -32.11
C THR A 207 11.36 -17.93 -31.36
N GLU A 208 11.06 -18.07 -30.06
CA GLU A 208 10.61 -17.00 -29.20
C GLU A 208 11.08 -17.24 -27.77
N ILE A 209 11.56 -16.18 -27.11
CA ILE A 209 11.75 -16.12 -25.67
C ILE A 209 11.02 -14.89 -25.15
N LYS A 210 10.16 -15.07 -24.16
CA LYS A 210 9.48 -13.99 -23.44
C LYS A 210 10.15 -13.77 -22.09
N ILE A 211 10.32 -12.50 -21.73
CA ILE A 211 10.85 -12.08 -20.43
C ILE A 211 9.93 -11.03 -19.82
N TRP A 212 9.74 -11.10 -18.50
CA TRP A 212 8.88 -10.19 -17.75
C TRP A 212 9.72 -9.40 -16.75
N PHE A 213 9.56 -8.09 -16.76
CA PHE A 213 10.10 -7.20 -15.75
C PHE A 213 8.98 -6.61 -14.91
N ASP A 214 9.14 -6.64 -13.59
CA ASP A 214 8.35 -5.83 -12.66
C ASP A 214 9.14 -4.56 -12.33
N LEU A 215 8.56 -3.42 -12.69
CA LEU A 215 9.05 -2.12 -12.30
C LEU A 215 8.08 -1.50 -11.30
N ARG A 216 8.61 -0.90 -10.23
CA ARG A 216 7.83 -0.05 -9.32
C ARG A 216 8.29 1.38 -9.46
N VAL A 217 7.42 2.22 -10.01
CA VAL A 217 7.74 3.61 -10.38
C VAL A 217 7.16 4.56 -9.34
N PRO A 218 7.99 5.34 -8.62
CA PRO A 218 7.51 6.38 -7.72
C PRO A 218 6.87 7.57 -8.48
N PRO A 219 5.97 8.33 -7.84
CA PRO A 219 5.16 9.37 -8.48
C PRO A 219 5.99 10.53 -9.06
N MET A 220 7.22 10.72 -8.58
CA MET A 220 8.13 11.77 -9.07
C MET A 220 8.72 11.49 -10.45
N HIS A 221 8.63 10.25 -10.95
CA HIS A 221 9.12 9.87 -12.26
C HIS A 221 7.95 9.72 -13.25
N ASN A 222 8.10 10.33 -14.43
CA ASN A 222 7.05 10.38 -15.44
C ASN A 222 7.39 9.48 -16.63
N PHE A 223 6.61 8.42 -16.82
CA PHE A 223 6.50 7.74 -18.11
C PHE A 223 5.08 7.94 -18.64
N GLU A 224 4.91 8.07 -19.96
CA GLU A 224 3.59 8.31 -20.58
C GLU A 224 2.51 7.28 -20.15
N ASN A 225 2.93 6.08 -19.74
CA ASN A 225 2.06 4.98 -19.37
C ASN A 225 1.91 4.74 -17.85
N THR A 226 2.60 5.49 -16.99
CA THR A 226 2.43 5.36 -15.53
C THR A 226 1.32 6.31 -15.07
N ARG A 227 0.14 5.76 -14.79
CA ARG A 227 -1.11 6.51 -14.53
C ARG A 227 -1.18 7.23 -13.18
N ILE A 228 -0.21 7.04 -12.27
CA ILE A 228 -0.30 7.53 -10.89
C ILE A 228 0.74 8.64 -10.68
N LYS A 229 0.25 9.86 -10.47
CA LYS A 229 1.07 11.06 -10.22
C LYS A 229 0.68 11.81 -8.94
N ALA A 230 -0.41 11.39 -8.30
CA ALA A 230 -1.02 12.18 -7.26
C ALA A 230 -0.44 11.81 -5.89
N MET A 231 0.01 12.85 -5.18
CA MET A 231 0.55 12.75 -3.83
C MET A 231 -0.29 13.62 -2.91
N THR A 232 -0.45 13.20 -1.67
CA THR A 232 -1.04 14.04 -0.63
C THR A 232 0.02 15.04 -0.14
N PRO A 233 -0.31 16.34 -0.01
CA PRO A 233 0.59 17.31 0.61
C PRO A 233 0.94 16.89 2.05
N ILE A 234 2.21 17.05 2.42
CA ILE A 234 2.77 16.70 3.75
C ILE A 234 3.51 17.88 4.39
N THR A 235 3.11 19.09 4.05
CA THR A 235 3.68 20.33 4.55
C THR A 235 2.72 20.98 5.54
N ASP A 236 3.24 21.74 6.51
CA ASP A 236 2.45 22.30 7.62
C ASP A 236 1.42 23.37 7.16
N ASP A 237 1.48 23.84 5.91
CA ASP A 237 0.45 24.68 5.28
C ASP A 237 -0.80 23.90 4.84
N ASP A 238 -0.73 22.57 4.72
CA ASP A 238 -1.91 21.74 4.53
C ASP A 238 -2.58 21.44 5.88
N PRO A 239 -3.83 21.88 6.10
CA PRO A 239 -4.46 21.80 7.41
C PRO A 239 -4.76 20.35 7.84
N TRP A 240 -4.96 19.44 6.89
CA TRP A 240 -5.19 18.03 7.18
C TRP A 240 -3.90 17.33 7.60
N TRP A 241 -2.81 17.57 6.89
CA TRP A 241 -1.49 17.08 7.30
C TRP A 241 -1.08 17.64 8.66
N LEU A 242 -1.26 18.94 8.89
CA LEU A 242 -0.94 19.57 10.16
C LEU A 242 -1.76 18.95 11.30
N ALA A 243 -3.07 18.72 11.10
CA ALA A 243 -3.91 18.03 12.07
C ALA A 243 -3.40 16.61 12.36
N PHE A 244 -3.14 15.81 11.32
CA PHE A 244 -2.61 14.45 11.45
C PHE A 244 -1.28 14.42 12.20
N SER A 245 -0.28 15.16 11.72
CA SER A 245 1.08 15.17 12.28
C SER A 245 1.12 15.76 13.70
N SER A 246 0.23 16.70 14.03
CA SER A 246 0.14 17.27 15.37
C SER A 246 -0.23 16.25 16.44
N VAL A 247 -1.02 15.22 16.10
CA VAL A 247 -1.36 14.13 17.05
C VAL A 247 -0.12 13.36 17.46
N PHE A 248 0.77 13.04 16.51
CA PHE A 248 2.03 12.35 16.80
C PHE A 248 3.01 13.23 17.58
N LYS A 249 3.08 14.54 17.26
CA LYS A 249 3.82 15.53 18.07
C LYS A 249 3.32 15.55 19.52
N GLN A 250 2.00 15.51 19.74
CA GLN A 250 1.38 15.49 21.08
C GLN A 250 1.62 14.19 21.84
N LEU A 251 1.55 13.05 21.15
CA LEU A 251 1.78 11.73 21.74
C LEU A 251 3.28 11.43 21.93
N THR A 252 4.18 12.31 21.46
CA THR A 252 5.62 12.07 21.43
C THR A 252 5.99 10.77 20.70
N TYR A 253 5.21 10.41 19.68
CA TYR A 253 5.49 9.28 18.79
C TYR A 253 6.19 9.79 17.53
N PRO A 254 7.41 9.34 17.25
CA PRO A 254 8.10 9.76 16.05
C PRO A 254 7.42 9.12 14.82
N ILE A 255 7.30 9.91 13.74
CA ILE A 255 6.81 9.45 12.45
C ILE A 255 7.86 9.71 11.37
N SER A 256 7.92 8.85 10.38
CA SER A 256 8.59 9.11 9.11
C SER A 256 7.58 9.05 7.97
N VAL A 257 7.78 9.93 6.99
CA VAL A 257 6.98 9.97 5.77
C VAL A 257 7.71 9.23 4.65
N ASP A 258 7.00 8.39 3.90
CA ASP A 258 7.58 7.63 2.80
C ASP A 258 6.56 7.42 1.66
N ILE A 259 7.05 6.94 0.52
CA ILE A 259 6.23 6.44 -0.58
C ILE A 259 5.95 4.95 -0.31
N PHE A 260 4.69 4.54 -0.37
CA PHE A 260 4.29 3.17 -0.14
C PHE A 260 4.95 2.26 -1.19
N PRO A 261 5.64 1.19 -0.79
CA PRO A 261 6.45 0.39 -1.71
C PRO A 261 5.61 -0.43 -2.70
N GLY A 262 4.41 -0.84 -2.29
CA GLY A 262 3.39 -1.48 -3.13
C GLY A 262 2.41 -0.45 -3.69
N SER A 263 1.12 -0.77 -3.66
CA SER A 263 0.03 0.15 -3.98
C SER A 263 -1.09 -0.07 -2.97
N THR A 264 -1.85 0.97 -2.65
CA THR A 264 -3.09 0.89 -1.86
C THR A 264 -4.21 1.59 -2.64
N ASP A 265 -5.47 1.41 -2.25
CA ASP A 265 -6.61 2.06 -2.89
C ASP A 265 -6.60 3.60 -2.83
N SER A 266 -5.78 4.16 -1.92
CA SER A 266 -5.47 5.59 -1.87
C SER A 266 -5.03 6.17 -3.22
N ARG A 267 -4.40 5.39 -4.10
CA ARG A 267 -4.01 5.85 -5.45
C ARG A 267 -5.18 6.37 -6.27
N PHE A 268 -6.35 5.72 -6.19
CA PHE A 268 -7.55 6.09 -6.94
C PHE A 268 -8.16 7.37 -6.36
N LEU A 269 -8.14 7.50 -5.03
CA LEU A 269 -8.62 8.68 -4.32
C LEU A 269 -7.76 9.91 -4.62
N ARG A 270 -6.43 9.75 -4.57
CA ARG A 270 -5.48 10.84 -4.88
C ARG A 270 -5.60 11.30 -6.34
N GLN A 271 -5.87 10.39 -7.29
CA GLN A 271 -6.12 10.76 -8.69
C GLN A 271 -7.32 11.70 -8.86
N GLU A 272 -8.33 11.60 -8.01
CA GLU A 272 -9.49 12.50 -7.98
C GLU A 272 -9.24 13.77 -7.12
N GLY A 273 -8.00 14.00 -6.68
CA GLY A 273 -7.61 15.17 -5.89
C GLY A 273 -7.93 15.06 -4.40
N ILE A 274 -8.30 13.88 -3.91
CA ILE A 274 -8.65 13.64 -2.51
C ILE A 274 -7.37 13.33 -1.72
N ARG A 275 -7.18 14.01 -0.60
CA ARG A 275 -6.05 13.76 0.29
C ARG A 275 -6.21 12.39 0.93
N SER A 276 -5.24 11.51 0.75
CA SER A 276 -5.22 10.22 1.41
C SER A 276 -3.88 9.96 2.10
N ILE A 277 -3.92 9.54 3.36
CA ILE A 277 -2.73 9.17 4.12
C ILE A 277 -2.85 7.70 4.51
N GLY A 278 -1.87 6.92 4.07
CA GLY A 278 -1.71 5.54 4.49
C GLY A 278 -1.01 5.48 5.85
N PHE A 279 -1.67 4.91 6.86
CA PHE A 279 -1.13 4.78 8.20
C PHE A 279 -1.76 3.62 8.97
N SER A 280 -0.91 2.70 9.42
CA SER A 280 -1.26 1.64 10.36
C SER A 280 -0.48 1.86 11.65
N PRO A 281 -1.12 1.97 12.84
CA PRO A 281 -0.45 2.10 14.13
C PRO A 281 0.12 0.75 14.59
N ILE A 282 0.91 0.13 13.73
CA ILE A 282 1.54 -1.17 13.97
C ILE A 282 3.06 -0.95 14.06
N ASN A 283 3.59 -0.75 15.26
CA ASN A 283 5.03 -0.68 15.51
C ASN A 283 5.53 -1.90 16.29
N LYS A 284 6.85 -2.00 16.43
CA LYS A 284 7.55 -3.08 17.14
C LYS A 284 7.09 -4.48 16.71
N THR A 285 6.70 -4.60 15.45
CA THR A 285 6.09 -5.81 14.88
C THR A 285 6.80 -6.10 13.56
N PRO A 286 7.23 -7.36 13.33
CA PRO A 286 7.85 -7.74 12.06
C PRO A 286 6.86 -7.57 10.90
N PHE A 287 7.41 -7.26 9.73
CA PHE A 287 6.65 -7.22 8.49
C PHE A 287 6.23 -8.64 8.10
N LEU A 288 4.96 -8.97 8.32
CA LEU A 288 4.38 -10.29 8.04
C LEU A 288 3.17 -10.22 7.11
N LEU A 289 2.96 -9.08 6.42
CA LEU A 289 1.98 -8.97 5.35
C LEU A 289 2.22 -10.09 4.35
N HIS A 290 1.14 -10.78 4.02
CA HIS A 290 1.11 -11.91 3.08
C HIS A 290 1.93 -13.13 3.51
N ALA A 291 2.63 -13.08 4.64
CA ALA A 291 3.41 -14.18 5.17
C ALA A 291 2.56 -15.15 6.01
N HIS A 292 3.15 -16.30 6.34
CA HIS A 292 2.61 -17.22 7.33
C HIS A 292 2.71 -16.64 8.73
N ASN A 293 1.78 -17.03 9.61
CA ASN A 293 1.76 -16.60 11.01
C ASN A 293 1.69 -15.08 11.16
N GLU A 294 1.02 -14.40 10.23
CA GLU A 294 0.69 -12.98 10.35
C GLU A 294 -0.01 -12.74 11.69
N TYR A 295 0.48 -11.76 12.44
CA TYR A 295 -0.06 -11.41 13.75
C TYR A 295 0.08 -9.92 14.05
N ILE A 296 -0.77 -9.44 14.96
CA ILE A 296 -0.58 -8.18 15.70
C ILE A 296 -0.56 -8.51 17.19
N THR A 297 0.17 -7.76 18.02
CA THR A 297 0.09 -7.95 19.48
C THR A 297 -1.13 -7.23 20.05
N GLU A 298 -1.70 -7.73 21.14
CA GLU A 298 -2.78 -7.08 21.86
C GLU A 298 -2.39 -5.66 22.32
N GLU A 299 -1.15 -5.48 22.79
CA GLU A 299 -0.62 -4.16 23.16
C GLU A 299 -0.65 -3.20 21.97
N CYS A 300 -0.15 -3.63 20.81
CA CYS A 300 -0.12 -2.83 19.59
C CYS A 300 -1.54 -2.51 19.11
N PHE A 301 -2.44 -3.50 19.15
CA PHE A 301 -3.84 -3.33 18.79
C PHE A 301 -4.54 -2.29 19.67
N LEU A 302 -4.36 -2.38 21.00
CA LEU A 302 -4.94 -1.45 21.97
C LEU A 302 -4.32 -0.04 21.89
N ASN A 303 -3.02 0.05 21.62
CA ASN A 303 -2.35 1.33 21.41
C ASN A 303 -2.85 2.02 20.13
N GLY A 304 -3.05 1.26 19.05
CA GLY A 304 -3.58 1.79 17.80
C GLY A 304 -4.98 2.38 17.93
N ILE A 305 -5.83 1.76 18.77
CA ILE A 305 -7.13 2.36 19.12
C ILE A 305 -6.93 3.74 19.75
N THR A 306 -6.03 3.87 20.73
CA THR A 306 -5.75 5.14 21.40
C THR A 306 -5.25 6.21 20.43
N ILE A 307 -4.39 5.83 19.47
CA ILE A 307 -3.91 6.74 18.42
C ILE A 307 -5.08 7.18 17.52
N TYR A 308 -5.93 6.26 17.08
CA TYR A 308 -7.08 6.60 16.24
C TYR A 308 -8.14 7.41 16.97
N GLU A 309 -8.35 7.24 18.28
CA GLU A 309 -9.22 8.13 19.08
C GLU A 309 -8.77 9.59 18.90
N LYS A 310 -7.46 9.85 19.00
CA LYS A 310 -6.88 11.19 18.84
C LYS A 310 -6.91 11.69 17.41
N LEU A 311 -6.57 10.84 16.43
CA LEU A 311 -6.62 11.21 15.01
C LEU A 311 -8.05 11.54 14.57
N ILE A 312 -9.02 10.70 14.90
CA ILE A 312 -10.42 10.91 14.55
C ILE A 312 -10.94 12.19 15.21
N GLU A 313 -10.69 12.37 16.51
CA GLU A 313 -11.10 13.59 17.23
C GLU A 313 -10.51 14.86 16.60
N LYS A 314 -9.23 14.83 16.20
CA LYS A 314 -8.55 15.98 15.61
C LYS A 314 -9.00 16.28 14.19
N LEU A 315 -9.07 15.25 13.34
CA LEU A 315 -9.39 15.37 11.91
C LEU A 315 -10.88 15.69 11.69
N ALA A 316 -11.77 15.05 12.44
CA ALA A 316 -13.22 15.29 12.30
C ALA A 316 -13.67 16.65 12.88
N ASN A 317 -12.82 17.33 13.64
CA ASN A 317 -13.05 18.67 14.16
C ASN A 317 -12.15 19.74 13.51
N LEU A 318 -11.50 19.43 12.39
CA LEU A 318 -10.74 20.41 11.63
C LEU A 318 -11.70 21.51 11.11
N PRO A 319 -11.45 22.80 11.38
CA PRO A 319 -12.26 23.89 10.82
C PRO A 319 -12.14 23.97 9.30
N GLU A 320 -12.94 24.83 8.66
CA GLU A 320 -12.81 25.15 7.23
C GLU A 320 -11.41 25.70 6.90
#